data_AF-A0A0D0DS29-F1
#
_entry.id   AF-A0A0D0DS29-F1
#
_cell.length_a   1.000
_cell.length_b   1.000
_cell.length_c   1.000
_cell.angle_alpha   90.00
_cell.angle_beta   90.00
_cell.angle_gamma   90.00
#
_symmetry.space_group_name_H-M   'P 1'
#
loop_
_entity.id
_entity.type
_entity.pdbx_description
1 polymer ?
#
loop_
_entity_poly.entity_id
_entity_poly.type
_entity_poly.pdbx_seq_one_letter_code
_entity_poly.pdbx_strand_id
1 'polypeptide(L)'
;FSLRFQSEPQYKNIGWCSILLTIQFLAQLLLIPQGSLFGQIMFVSSLGVSWAYNSWLSSLDKEKIQKEILFDHVLGEPKVTKYYFGTRTSMVVFVLLVLQPEEPSKILNELLPNDTKVWRKFKSTIVERLLDKEKLHFEVTDADIDEFTHNERTLLETLYGDAQSAYEGYIQYCASE
;
A
#
# COMPACT_ATOMS: atom_id res chain seq x y z
N PHE A 1 -16.44 0.26 10.36
CA PHE A 1 -17.21 0.98 11.40
C PHE A 1 -16.25 1.55 12.44
N SER A 2 -16.12 2.87 12.57
CA SER A 2 -15.41 3.51 13.68
C SER A 2 -16.33 4.52 14.36
N LEU A 3 -16.66 4.27 15.62
CA LEU A 3 -17.42 5.20 16.45
C LEU A 3 -16.52 6.40 16.79
N ARG A 4 -16.87 7.58 16.27
CA ARG A 4 -16.27 8.86 16.71
C ARG A 4 -16.95 9.31 17.99
N PHE A 5 -16.20 9.33 19.08
CA PHE A 5 -16.65 9.91 20.34
C PHE A 5 -16.37 11.41 20.37
N GLN A 6 -17.35 12.18 20.82
CA GLN A 6 -17.36 13.65 20.84
C GLN A 6 -16.68 14.24 22.10
N SER A 7 -15.76 13.47 22.70
CA SER A 7 -15.04 13.81 23.94
C SER A 7 -13.56 13.52 23.75
N GLU A 8 -12.95 14.15 22.75
CA GLU A 8 -11.53 13.99 22.45
C GLU A 8 -10.77 15.31 22.62
N PRO A 9 -10.47 15.73 23.86
CA PRO A 9 -9.41 16.70 24.10
C PRO A 9 -8.19 15.99 24.71
N GLN A 10 -7.01 16.29 24.17
CA GLN A 10 -5.70 16.26 24.86
C GLN A 10 -4.84 14.98 24.87
N TYR A 11 -5.08 13.93 24.07
CA TYR A 11 -4.10 12.82 23.97
C TYR A 11 -2.74 13.25 23.41
N LYS A 12 -2.72 14.20 22.47
CA LYS A 12 -1.47 14.74 21.90
C LYS A 12 -0.62 15.41 22.98
N ASN A 13 -1.23 16.17 23.90
CA ASN A 13 -0.51 16.84 24.99
C ASN A 13 0.04 15.84 26.01
N ILE A 14 -0.72 14.78 26.32
CA ILE A 14 -0.27 13.71 27.22
C ILE A 14 0.95 12.97 26.63
N GLY A 15 0.92 12.69 25.32
CA GLY A 15 2.05 12.08 24.60
C GLY A 15 3.29 12.96 24.63
N TRP A 16 3.15 14.25 24.31
CA TRP A 16 4.27 15.21 24.39
C TRP A 16 4.80 15.37 25.81
N CYS A 17 3.94 15.42 26.83
CA CYS A 17 4.35 15.47 28.23
C CYS A 17 5.12 14.21 28.66
N SER A 18 4.66 13.02 28.26
CA SER A 18 5.35 11.77 28.57
C SER A 18 6.74 11.69 27.91
N ILE A 19 6.85 12.15 26.66
CA ILE A 19 8.14 12.25 25.95
C ILE A 19 9.07 13.26 26.63
N LEU A 20 8.55 14.44 26.96
CA LEU A 20 9.32 15.49 27.65
C LEU A 20 9.78 15.03 29.04
N LEU A 21 8.95 14.31 29.80
CA LEU A 21 9.31 13.72 31.09
C LEU A 21 10.39 12.64 30.94
N THR A 22 10.33 11.85 29.87
CA THR A 22 11.34 10.83 29.57
C THR A 22 12.68 11.48 29.21
N ILE A 23 12.66 12.51 28.37
CA ILE A 23 13.84 13.30 28.02
C ILE A 23 14.39 14.00 29.27
N GLN A 24 13.53 14.55 30.12
CA GLN A 24 13.91 15.17 31.38
C GLN A 24 14.57 14.15 32.32
N PHE A 25 14.02 12.95 32.45
CA PHE A 25 14.60 11.87 33.25
C PHE A 25 15.99 11.46 32.73
N LEU A 26 16.15 11.32 31.42
CA LEU A 26 17.45 11.04 30.79
C LEU A 26 18.45 12.19 30.98
N ALA A 27 17.97 13.44 30.87
CA ALA A 27 18.78 14.63 31.13
C ALA A 27 19.15 14.75 32.62
N GLN A 28 18.28 14.34 33.55
CA GLN A 28 18.56 14.29 34.98
C GLN A 28 19.60 13.22 35.32
N LEU A 29 19.57 12.06 34.65
CA LEU A 29 20.64 11.05 34.75
C LEU A 29 22.00 11.59 34.25
N LEU A 30 21.99 12.47 33.25
CA LEU A 30 23.18 13.12 32.69
C LEU A 30 23.68 14.31 33.54
N LEU A 31 22.77 15.13 34.09
CA LEU A 31 23.08 16.42 34.72
C LEU A 31 23.14 16.37 36.24
N ILE A 32 22.52 15.39 36.91
CA ILE A 32 22.61 15.20 38.36
C ILE A 32 23.72 14.17 38.61
N PRO A 33 24.92 14.58 39.06
CA PRO A 33 26.05 13.66 39.17
C PRO A 33 25.95 12.88 40.49
N GLN A 34 25.83 11.56 40.39
CA GLN A 34 26.40 10.64 41.38
C GLN A 34 27.67 9.93 40.86
N GLY A 35 28.18 10.31 39.67
CA GLY A 35 29.39 9.74 39.04
C GLY A 35 30.09 10.69 38.05
N SER A 36 31.19 10.25 37.43
CA SER A 36 31.99 11.07 36.48
C SER A 36 31.28 11.30 35.13
N LEU A 37 31.44 12.49 34.54
CA LEU A 37 30.84 12.89 33.24
C LEU A 37 31.08 11.87 32.11
N PHE A 38 32.23 11.22 32.12
CA PHE A 38 32.58 10.19 31.14
C PHE A 38 31.64 8.96 31.23
N GLY A 39 31.31 8.52 32.45
CA GLY A 39 30.43 7.38 32.67
C GLY A 39 28.99 7.63 32.23
N GLN A 40 28.50 8.87 32.39
CA GLN A 40 27.14 9.24 31.99
C GLN A 40 26.98 9.30 30.46
N ILE A 41 27.99 9.82 29.75
CA ILE A 41 28.00 9.83 28.27
C ILE A 41 28.01 8.39 27.72
N MET A 42 28.83 7.50 28.29
CA MET A 42 28.86 6.07 27.95
C MET A 42 27.52 5.38 28.20
N PHE A 43 26.85 5.70 29.32
CA PHE A 43 25.55 5.11 29.63
C PHE A 43 24.47 5.54 28.62
N VAL A 44 24.36 6.83 28.34
CA VAL A 44 23.37 7.36 27.37
C VAL A 44 23.65 6.86 25.96
N SER A 45 24.91 6.77 25.54
CA SER A 45 25.26 6.24 24.22
C SER A 45 24.92 4.74 24.11
N SER A 46 25.22 3.95 25.15
CA SER A 46 24.84 2.52 25.17
C SER A 46 23.33 2.30 25.15
N LEU A 47 22.56 3.15 25.85
CA LEU A 47 21.10 3.14 25.79
C LEU A 47 20.58 3.53 24.40
N GLY A 48 21.15 4.56 23.78
CA GLY A 48 20.79 5.00 22.43
C GLY A 48 21.07 3.93 21.39
N VAL A 49 22.24 3.28 21.46
CA VAL A 49 22.61 2.17 20.56
C VAL A 49 21.72 0.95 20.80
N SER A 50 21.43 0.60 22.06
CA SER A 50 20.54 -0.50 22.41
C SER A 50 19.11 -0.25 21.91
N TRP A 51 18.60 0.98 22.07
CA TRP A 51 17.30 1.38 21.56
C TRP A 51 17.24 1.36 20.03
N ALA A 52 18.26 1.91 19.35
CA ALA A 52 18.33 1.89 17.90
C ALA A 52 18.40 0.46 17.35
N TYR A 53 19.25 -0.39 17.94
CA TYR A 53 19.38 -1.79 17.56
C TYR A 53 18.07 -2.56 17.80
N ASN A 54 17.45 -2.39 18.97
CA ASN A 54 16.20 -3.06 19.31
C ASN A 54 15.03 -2.58 18.42
N SER A 55 14.99 -1.28 18.08
CA SER A 55 13.99 -0.72 17.17
C SER A 55 14.13 -1.28 15.75
N TRP A 56 15.36 -1.33 15.23
CA TRP A 56 15.67 -1.94 13.93
C TRP A 56 15.33 -3.43 13.90
N LEU A 57 15.75 -4.18 14.93
CA LEU A 57 15.47 -5.61 15.03
C LEU A 57 13.96 -5.87 15.16
N SER A 58 13.25 -5.12 16.01
CA SER A 58 11.80 -5.27 16.17
C SER A 58 11.00 -4.91 14.92
N SER A 59 11.53 -4.07 14.01
CA SER A 59 10.85 -3.79 12.75
C SER A 59 11.02 -4.94 11.75
N LEU A 60 12.21 -5.56 11.71
CA LEU A 60 12.50 -6.65 10.78
C LEU A 60 11.87 -7.99 11.20
N ASP A 61 11.87 -8.28 12.49
CA ASP A 61 11.45 -9.59 13.00
C ASP A 61 9.95 -9.82 12.77
N LYS A 62 9.13 -8.78 12.98
CA LYS A 62 7.68 -8.85 12.78
C LYS A 62 7.29 -9.14 11.34
N GLU A 63 7.91 -8.47 10.36
CA GLU A 63 7.58 -8.67 8.94
C GLU A 63 8.02 -10.06 8.45
N LYS A 64 9.22 -10.50 8.83
CA LYS A 64 9.74 -11.82 8.45
C LYS A 64 8.94 -12.95 9.07
N ILE A 65 8.71 -12.89 10.38
CA ILE A 65 7.94 -13.91 11.11
C ILE A 65 6.50 -13.95 10.59
N GLN A 66 5.86 -12.81 10.34
CA GLN A 66 4.50 -12.79 9.78
C GLN A 66 4.45 -13.42 8.38
N LYS A 67 5.42 -13.11 7.53
CA LYS A 67 5.52 -13.71 6.20
C LYS A 67 5.77 -15.21 6.27
N GLU A 68 6.69 -15.66 7.11
CA GLU A 68 7.03 -17.08 7.27
C GLU A 68 5.84 -17.88 7.80
N ILE A 69 5.17 -17.40 8.86
CA ILE A 69 3.95 -18.03 9.37
C ILE A 69 2.86 -18.07 8.27
N LEU A 70 2.67 -16.98 7.52
CA LEU A 70 1.68 -16.93 6.45
C LEU A 70 1.99 -17.98 5.36
N PHE A 71 3.24 -18.08 4.92
CA PHE A 71 3.65 -19.00 3.86
C PHE A 71 3.64 -20.47 4.32
N ASP A 72 4.19 -20.74 5.49
CA ASP A 72 4.45 -22.11 5.93
C ASP A 72 3.26 -22.71 6.67
N HIS A 73 2.54 -21.91 7.46
CA HIS A 73 1.49 -22.41 8.34
C HIS A 73 0.07 -22.10 7.84
N VAL A 74 -0.15 -20.95 7.19
CA VAL A 74 -1.50 -20.55 6.72
C VAL A 74 -1.74 -21.02 5.29
N LEU A 75 -0.80 -20.76 4.38
CA LEU A 75 -0.92 -21.09 2.96
C LEU A 75 -0.38 -22.48 2.61
N GLY A 76 0.47 -23.06 3.46
CA GLY A 76 0.97 -24.43 3.32
C GLY A 76 1.87 -24.61 2.10
N GLU A 77 2.96 -23.84 2.00
CA GLU A 77 3.92 -23.87 0.88
C GLU A 77 3.25 -23.65 -0.50
N PRO A 78 2.60 -22.49 -0.72
CA PRO A 78 1.93 -22.23 -1.97
C PRO A 78 2.93 -22.22 -3.12
N LYS A 79 2.55 -22.82 -4.26
CA LYS A 79 3.30 -22.62 -5.52
C LYS A 79 3.15 -21.17 -5.95
N VAL A 80 4.19 -20.38 -5.74
CA VAL A 80 4.20 -18.97 -6.15
C VAL A 80 4.61 -18.87 -7.62
N THR A 81 3.69 -18.42 -8.46
CA THR A 81 3.99 -18.05 -9.84
C THR A 81 4.22 -16.57 -9.94
N LYS A 82 5.35 -16.16 -10.51
CA LYS A 82 5.67 -14.76 -10.73
C LYS A 82 5.22 -14.33 -12.13
N TYR A 83 4.34 -13.33 -12.18
CA TYR A 83 3.89 -12.70 -13.42
C TYR A 83 4.67 -11.41 -13.67
N TYR A 84 5.02 -11.16 -14.94
CA TYR A 84 5.69 -9.95 -15.38
C TYR A 84 4.74 -9.15 -16.27
N PHE A 85 4.51 -7.89 -15.92
CA PHE A 85 3.67 -6.97 -16.66
C PHE A 85 4.51 -5.80 -17.18
N GLY A 86 4.26 -5.38 -18.42
CA GLY A 86 4.99 -4.24 -19.03
C GLY A 86 4.64 -2.90 -18.38
N THR A 87 3.40 -2.74 -17.88
CA THR A 87 2.93 -1.49 -17.27
C THR A 87 2.27 -1.74 -15.92
N ARG A 88 2.32 -0.72 -15.05
CA ARG A 88 1.61 -0.73 -13.76
C ARG A 88 0.10 -0.86 -13.97
N THR A 89 -0.46 -0.23 -14.98
CA THR A 89 -1.88 -0.34 -15.33
C THR A 89 -2.27 -1.78 -15.62
N SER A 90 -1.53 -2.46 -16.50
CA SER A 90 -1.77 -3.87 -16.85
C SER A 90 -1.72 -4.77 -15.61
N MET A 91 -0.71 -4.59 -14.74
CA MET A 91 -0.59 -5.33 -13.49
C MET A 91 -1.81 -5.15 -12.58
N VAL A 92 -2.25 -3.91 -12.39
CA VAL A 92 -3.38 -3.59 -11.50
C VAL A 92 -4.68 -4.17 -12.04
N VAL A 93 -4.93 -4.04 -13.35
CA VAL A 93 -6.12 -4.61 -14.00
C VAL A 93 -6.11 -6.13 -13.86
N PHE A 94 -4.99 -6.80 -14.10
CA PHE A 94 -4.87 -8.25 -13.91
C PHE A 94 -5.16 -8.68 -12.47
N VAL A 95 -4.57 -7.99 -11.49
CA VAL A 95 -4.81 -8.29 -10.06
C VAL A 95 -6.29 -8.15 -9.70
N LEU A 96 -6.98 -7.14 -10.22
CA LEU A 96 -8.42 -6.96 -9.98
C LEU A 96 -9.26 -8.08 -10.61
N LEU A 97 -8.86 -8.57 -11.80
CA LEU A 97 -9.53 -9.69 -12.47
C LEU A 97 -9.39 -11.00 -11.70
N VAL A 98 -8.20 -11.26 -11.15
CA VAL A 98 -7.91 -12.47 -10.36
C VAL A 98 -8.58 -12.42 -8.99
N LEU A 99 -8.46 -11.30 -8.27
CA LEU A 99 -8.93 -11.20 -6.89
C LEU A 99 -10.43 -10.94 -6.76
N GLN A 100 -11.08 -10.38 -7.78
CA GLN A 100 -12.50 -9.99 -7.79
C GLN A 100 -12.97 -9.37 -6.46
N PRO A 101 -12.32 -8.28 -6.00
CA PRO A 101 -12.62 -7.67 -4.71
C PRO A 101 -14.04 -7.10 -4.66
N GLU A 102 -14.64 -7.01 -3.47
CA GLU A 102 -15.97 -6.39 -3.28
C GLU A 102 -15.97 -4.89 -3.63
N GLU A 103 -14.86 -4.19 -3.40
CA GLU A 103 -14.69 -2.75 -3.66
C GLU A 103 -13.55 -2.49 -4.67
N PRO A 104 -13.72 -2.83 -5.97
CA PRO A 104 -12.65 -2.69 -6.97
C PRO A 104 -12.19 -1.23 -7.15
N SER A 105 -13.09 -0.26 -7.00
CA SER A 105 -12.78 1.17 -7.10
C SER A 105 -11.75 1.63 -6.07
N LYS A 106 -11.79 1.09 -4.84
CA LYS A 106 -10.88 1.48 -3.77
C LYS A 106 -9.45 1.01 -4.07
N ILE A 107 -9.31 -0.25 -4.45
CA ILE A 107 -8.03 -0.84 -4.83
C ILE A 107 -7.46 -0.14 -6.06
N LEU A 108 -8.30 0.15 -7.06
CA LEU A 108 -7.90 0.85 -8.26
C LEU A 108 -7.39 2.28 -7.97
N ASN A 109 -8.00 3.00 -7.02
CA ASN A 109 -7.56 4.34 -6.63
C ASN A 109 -6.27 4.35 -5.79
N GLU A 110 -6.08 3.34 -4.92
CA GLU A 110 -4.83 3.18 -4.19
C GLU A 110 -3.68 2.81 -5.13
N LEU A 111 -3.93 1.89 -6.08
CA LEU A 111 -2.90 1.38 -6.97
C LEU A 111 -2.65 2.26 -8.20
N LEU A 112 -3.60 3.10 -8.63
CA LEU A 112 -3.45 4.06 -9.73
C LEU A 112 -3.96 5.44 -9.29
N PRO A 113 -3.13 6.29 -8.67
CA PRO A 113 -3.59 7.52 -8.01
C PRO A 113 -3.96 8.67 -8.97
N ASN A 114 -3.71 8.54 -10.28
CA ASN A 114 -4.07 9.58 -11.24
C ASN A 114 -5.59 9.77 -11.33
N ASP A 115 -6.03 11.04 -11.40
CA ASP A 115 -7.44 11.41 -11.36
C ASP A 115 -7.86 12.42 -12.46
N THR A 116 -7.08 12.48 -13.55
CA THR A 116 -7.48 13.29 -14.71
C THR A 116 -8.77 12.73 -15.34
N LYS A 117 -9.42 13.53 -16.20
CA LYS A 117 -10.68 13.14 -16.86
C LYS A 117 -10.59 11.77 -17.54
N VAL A 118 -9.50 11.53 -18.26
CA VAL A 118 -9.19 10.25 -18.93
C VAL A 118 -9.09 9.10 -17.93
N TRP A 119 -8.34 9.29 -16.84
CA TRP A 119 -8.16 8.27 -15.81
C TRP A 119 -9.46 7.95 -15.09
N ARG A 120 -10.32 8.94 -14.80
CA ARG A 120 -11.63 8.70 -14.19
C ARG A 120 -12.55 7.89 -15.11
N LYS A 121 -12.57 8.22 -16.40
CA LYS A 121 -13.33 7.45 -17.40
C LYS A 121 -12.83 6.01 -17.46
N PHE A 122 -11.53 5.81 -17.68
CA PHE A 122 -10.89 4.50 -17.70
C PHE A 122 -11.25 3.68 -16.46
N LYS A 123 -11.06 4.25 -15.26
CA LYS A 123 -11.33 3.57 -13.98
C LYS A 123 -12.79 3.16 -13.84
N SER A 124 -13.72 4.05 -14.21
CA SER A 124 -15.15 3.75 -14.21
C SER A 124 -15.47 2.57 -15.13
N THR A 125 -14.91 2.57 -16.34
CA THR A 125 -15.11 1.48 -17.32
C THR A 125 -14.54 0.16 -16.82
N ILE A 126 -13.37 0.14 -16.15
CA ILE A 126 -12.85 -1.09 -15.52
C ILE A 126 -13.82 -1.62 -14.46
N VAL A 127 -14.30 -0.74 -13.56
CA VAL A 127 -15.20 -1.14 -12.46
C VAL A 127 -16.53 -1.67 -12.98
N GLU A 128 -17.17 -0.96 -13.90
CA GLU A 128 -18.43 -1.35 -14.52
C GLU A 128 -18.33 -2.76 -15.11
N ARG A 129 -17.27 -3.01 -15.87
CA ARG A 129 -17.10 -4.28 -16.56
C ARG A 129 -16.71 -5.43 -15.62
N LEU A 130 -15.95 -5.16 -14.56
CA LEU A 130 -15.70 -6.14 -13.50
C LEU A 130 -16.99 -6.58 -12.80
N LEU A 131 -17.98 -5.68 -12.68
CA LEU A 131 -19.27 -5.98 -12.06
C LEU A 131 -20.21 -6.73 -13.01
N ASP A 132 -20.20 -6.41 -14.30
CA ASP A 132 -21.09 -7.02 -15.30
C ASP A 132 -20.71 -8.46 -15.68
N LYS A 133 -19.49 -8.92 -15.37
CA LYS A 133 -19.01 -10.31 -15.54
C LYS A 133 -19.09 -10.89 -16.97
N GLU A 134 -19.35 -10.05 -17.98
CA GLU A 134 -19.31 -10.47 -19.39
C GLU A 134 -17.88 -10.47 -19.95
N LYS A 135 -17.72 -10.89 -21.22
CA LYS A 135 -16.44 -10.81 -21.91
C LYS A 135 -15.98 -9.36 -21.98
N LEU A 136 -14.90 -9.05 -21.27
CA LEU A 136 -14.38 -7.69 -21.15
C LEU A 136 -13.65 -7.33 -22.44
N HIS A 137 -14.14 -6.32 -23.17
CA HIS A 137 -13.50 -5.86 -24.42
C HIS A 137 -13.16 -4.38 -24.36
N PHE A 138 -11.90 -4.03 -24.08
CA PHE A 138 -11.47 -2.66 -23.81
C PHE A 138 -11.15 -1.90 -25.09
N GLU A 139 -12.12 -1.11 -25.57
CA GLU A 139 -11.99 -0.25 -26.74
C GLU A 139 -12.64 1.12 -26.50
N VAL A 140 -12.14 2.12 -27.23
CA VAL A 140 -12.70 3.48 -27.26
C VAL A 140 -13.99 3.48 -28.06
N THR A 141 -15.04 4.12 -27.54
CA THR A 141 -16.34 4.24 -28.21
C THR A 141 -16.47 5.57 -28.95
N ASP A 142 -17.40 5.65 -29.91
CA ASP A 142 -17.69 6.90 -30.64
C ASP A 142 -18.04 8.07 -29.69
N ALA A 143 -18.69 7.79 -28.55
CA ALA A 143 -18.98 8.80 -27.53
C ALA A 143 -17.71 9.36 -26.86
N ASP A 144 -16.67 8.54 -26.72
CA ASP A 144 -15.38 8.98 -26.18
C ASP A 144 -14.60 9.82 -27.21
N ILE A 145 -14.87 9.64 -28.51
CA ILE A 145 -14.23 10.40 -29.58
C ILE A 145 -14.62 11.89 -29.51
N ASP A 146 -15.89 12.15 -29.22
CA ASP A 146 -16.45 13.50 -29.13
C ASP A 146 -16.12 14.22 -27.82
N GLU A 147 -15.86 13.46 -26.74
CA GLU A 147 -15.65 14.00 -25.39
C GLU A 147 -14.19 14.43 -25.09
N PHE A 148 -13.21 13.87 -25.80
CA PHE A 148 -11.79 13.98 -25.46
C PHE A 148 -10.94 14.62 -26.57
N THR A 149 -9.91 15.38 -26.18
CA THR A 149 -8.91 15.89 -27.12
C THR A 149 -8.09 14.74 -27.73
N HIS A 150 -7.40 14.98 -28.84
CA HIS A 150 -6.62 13.94 -29.52
C HIS A 150 -5.58 13.27 -28.59
N ASN A 151 -4.89 14.06 -27.76
CA ASN A 151 -3.90 13.54 -26.81
C ASN A 151 -4.56 12.72 -25.69
N GLU A 152 -5.72 13.15 -25.20
CA GLU A 152 -6.48 12.43 -24.19
C GLU A 152 -7.03 11.11 -24.72
N ARG A 153 -7.46 11.08 -25.99
CA ARG A 153 -7.89 9.87 -26.69
C ARG A 153 -6.73 8.89 -26.85
N THR A 154 -5.58 9.36 -27.30
CA THR A 154 -4.37 8.53 -27.44
C THR A 154 -3.98 7.90 -26.09
N LEU A 155 -4.07 8.68 -25.01
CA LEU A 155 -3.84 8.16 -23.66
C LEU A 155 -4.88 7.10 -23.28
N LEU A 156 -6.17 7.35 -23.54
CA LEU A 156 -7.25 6.42 -23.23
C LEU A 156 -7.10 5.10 -24.01
N GLU A 157 -6.77 5.16 -25.30
CA GLU A 157 -6.46 4.00 -26.15
C GLU A 157 -5.30 3.18 -25.57
N THR A 158 -4.25 3.85 -25.13
CA THR A 158 -3.10 3.18 -24.49
C THR A 158 -3.52 2.46 -23.20
N LEU A 159 -4.33 3.11 -22.35
CA LEU A 159 -4.82 2.51 -21.11
C LEU A 159 -5.77 1.32 -21.36
N TYR A 160 -6.60 1.39 -22.39
CA TYR A 160 -7.43 0.26 -22.79
C TYR A 160 -6.62 -0.87 -23.40
N GLY A 161 -5.58 -0.59 -24.19
CA GLY A 161 -4.64 -1.61 -24.66
C GLY A 161 -3.93 -2.34 -23.51
N ASP A 162 -3.53 -1.61 -22.47
CA ASP A 162 -2.99 -2.20 -21.23
C ASP A 162 -4.01 -3.10 -20.52
N ALA A 163 -5.26 -2.65 -20.41
CA ALA A 163 -6.33 -3.44 -19.79
C ALA A 163 -6.69 -4.69 -20.60
N GLN A 164 -6.68 -4.58 -21.93
CA GLN A 164 -6.92 -5.70 -22.83
C GLN A 164 -5.80 -6.75 -22.72
N SER A 165 -4.55 -6.30 -22.71
CA SER A 165 -3.38 -7.19 -22.50
C SER A 165 -3.46 -7.91 -21.16
N ALA A 166 -3.90 -7.22 -20.10
CA ALA A 166 -4.13 -7.82 -18.79
C ALA A 166 -5.26 -8.87 -18.82
N TYR A 167 -6.34 -8.62 -19.56
CA TYR A 167 -7.45 -9.56 -19.71
C TYR A 167 -7.06 -10.82 -20.49
N GLU A 168 -6.28 -10.68 -21.56
CA GLU A 168 -5.71 -11.83 -22.28
C GLU A 168 -4.82 -12.69 -21.37
N GLY A 169 -3.98 -12.05 -20.55
CA GLY A 169 -3.20 -12.73 -19.52
C GLY A 169 -4.07 -13.45 -18.49
N TYR A 170 -5.19 -12.85 -18.09
CA TYR A 170 -6.16 -13.47 -17.18
C TYR A 170 -6.85 -14.69 -17.81
N ILE A 171 -7.22 -14.63 -19.10
CA ILE A 171 -7.78 -15.80 -19.81
C ILE A 171 -6.77 -16.95 -19.84
N GLN A 172 -5.49 -16.65 -20.12
CA GLN A 172 -4.42 -17.66 -20.09
C GLN A 172 -4.24 -18.24 -18.68
N TYR A 173 -4.31 -17.41 -17.64
CA TYR A 173 -4.27 -17.85 -16.25
C TYR A 173 -5.41 -18.84 -15.94
N CYS A 174 -6.66 -18.47 -16.26
CA CYS A 174 -7.82 -19.35 -16.05
C CYS A 174 -7.79 -20.65 -16.87
N ALA A 175 -7.07 -20.66 -18.00
CA ALA A 175 -6.89 -21.87 -18.81
C ALA A 175 -5.78 -22.80 -18.28
N SER A 176 -4.95 -22.30 -17.36
CA SER A 176 -3.81 -23.03 -16.78
C SER A 176 -4.06 -23.59 -15.37
N GLU A 177 -5.14 -23.16 -14.71
CA GLU A 177 -5.70 -23.79 -13.49
C GLU A 177 -6.63 -24.96 -13.85
#